data_AF-A0A350JM86-F1
#
_entry.id   AF-A0A350JM86-F1
#
_cell.length_a   1.000
_cell.length_b   1.000
_cell.length_c   1.000
_cell.angle_alpha   90.00
_cell.angle_beta   90.00
_cell.angle_gamma   90.00
#
_symmetry.space_group_name_H-M   'P 1'
#
loop_
_entity.id
_entity.type
_entity.pdbx_description
1 polymer ?
#
loop_
_entity_poly.entity_id
_entity_poly.type
_entity_poly.pdbx_seq_one_letter_code
_entity_poly.pdbx_strand_id
1 'polypeptide(L)'
;MSQTYDRQYTVDFINGFTSEECEVFFEKKNLRIEYYAHGEAVRIDYIFPETIDYEEGVYYSTEENALVYSCYKKAGKQIEREIIKHGSKLLYDRSNIKVNCEGGDCDALVTASKHLIQLYLDKDFERTTPFEEN
;
A
#
# COMPACT_ATOMS: atom_id res chain seq x y z
N MET A 1 13.03 12.17 23.38
CA MET A 1 11.68 11.74 22.95
C MET A 1 11.91 10.68 21.89
N SER A 2 11.31 9.50 22.03
CA SER A 2 11.36 8.49 20.97
C SER A 2 10.45 8.98 19.84
N GLN A 3 10.93 8.94 18.60
CA GLN A 3 10.12 9.26 17.43
C GLN A 3 9.19 8.07 17.17
N THR A 4 7.87 8.29 17.21
CA THR A 4 6.89 7.29 16.80
C THR A 4 6.63 7.49 15.31
N TYR A 5 6.73 6.40 14.56
CA TYR A 5 6.50 6.40 13.12
C TYR A 5 5.02 6.05 12.87
N ASP A 6 4.23 7.04 12.45
CA ASP A 6 2.79 6.92 12.28
C ASP A 6 2.38 6.63 10.82
N ARG A 7 1.07 6.66 10.53
CA ARG A 7 0.55 6.40 9.18
C ARG A 7 1.04 7.42 8.15
N GLN A 8 1.20 8.69 8.54
CA GLN A 8 1.66 9.73 7.63
C GLN A 8 3.11 9.48 7.26
N TYR A 9 3.99 9.29 8.25
CA TYR A 9 5.38 8.94 7.98
C TYR A 9 5.50 7.70 7.09
N THR A 10 4.68 6.68 7.36
CA THR A 10 4.72 5.42 6.59
C THR A 10 4.29 5.60 5.15
N VAL A 11 3.23 6.38 4.90
CA VAL A 11 2.78 6.69 3.54
C VAL A 11 3.78 7.58 2.81
N ASP A 12 4.37 8.58 3.48
CA ASP A 12 5.40 9.43 2.90
C ASP A 12 6.63 8.62 2.49
N PHE A 13 7.04 7.67 3.34
CA PHE A 13 8.10 6.72 3.01
C PHE A 13 7.76 5.91 1.76
N ILE A 14 6.57 5.29 1.68
CA ILE A 14 6.15 4.50 0.52
C ILE A 14 6.13 5.36 -0.75
N ASN A 15 5.53 6.56 -0.69
CA ASN A 15 5.42 7.48 -1.83
C ASN A 15 6.79 8.03 -2.28
N GLY A 16 7.79 8.06 -1.39
CA GLY A 16 9.17 8.38 -1.77
C GLY A 16 9.77 7.44 -2.82
N PHE A 17 9.21 6.23 -2.96
CA PHE A 17 9.62 5.25 -3.96
C PHE A 17 8.58 5.03 -5.07
N THR A 18 7.39 5.61 -5.00
CA THR A 18 6.41 5.47 -6.09
C THR A 18 6.75 6.39 -7.26
N SER A 19 6.35 6.02 -8.47
CA SER A 19 6.44 6.95 -9.61
C SER A 19 5.33 8.00 -9.55
N GLU A 20 5.46 9.09 -10.30
CA GLU A 20 4.40 10.11 -10.46
C GLU A 20 3.07 9.55 -11.02
N GLU A 21 3.08 8.31 -11.52
CA GLU A 21 1.89 7.62 -12.03
C GLU A 21 1.03 7.01 -10.91
N CYS A 22 1.49 6.99 -9.66
CA CYS A 22 0.72 6.46 -8.54
C CYS A 22 1.06 7.12 -7.20
N GLU A 23 0.04 7.27 -6.36
CA GLU A 23 0.17 7.86 -5.03
C GLU A 23 -0.69 7.10 -4.02
N VAL A 24 -0.12 6.84 -2.86
CA VAL A 24 -0.78 6.17 -1.74
C VAL A 24 -1.28 7.21 -0.76
N PHE A 25 -2.50 6.98 -0.27
CA PHE A 25 -3.13 7.77 0.78
C PHE A 25 -3.61 6.82 1.88
N PHE A 26 -3.46 7.24 3.14
CA PHE A 26 -4.15 6.60 4.25
C PHE A 26 -5.48 7.32 4.48
N GLU A 27 -6.57 6.57 4.59
CA GLU A 27 -7.86 7.10 5.02
C GLU A 27 -8.22 6.59 6.42
N LYS A 28 -9.45 6.88 6.86
CA LYS A 28 -9.90 6.40 8.18
C LYS A 28 -10.00 4.88 8.24
N LYS A 29 -10.38 4.22 7.14
CA LYS A 29 -10.75 2.79 7.11
C LYS A 29 -10.03 1.97 6.04
N ASN A 30 -9.40 2.62 5.07
CA ASN A 30 -8.79 1.96 3.92
C ASN A 30 -7.48 2.67 3.56
N LEU A 31 -6.67 1.98 2.78
CA LEU A 31 -5.65 2.60 1.95
C LEU A 31 -6.27 2.93 0.60
N ARG A 32 -6.04 4.12 0.12
CA ARG A 32 -6.48 4.56 -1.20
C ARG A 32 -5.25 4.74 -2.06
N ILE A 33 -5.21 4.08 -3.21
CA ILE A 33 -4.15 4.24 -4.20
C ILE A 33 -4.77 4.91 -5.42
N GLU A 34 -4.28 6.09 -5.76
CA GLU A 34 -4.64 6.73 -7.02
C GLU A 34 -3.60 6.42 -8.09
N TYR A 35 -4.08 6.17 -9.30
CA TYR A 35 -3.25 5.98 -10.49
C TYR A 35 -3.57 7.08 -11.49
N TYR A 36 -2.52 7.72 -12.00
CA TYR A 36 -2.63 8.90 -12.83
C TYR A 36 -2.19 8.61 -14.28
N ALA A 37 -2.86 9.25 -15.22
CA ALA A 37 -2.42 9.36 -16.61
C ALA A 37 -2.51 10.82 -17.03
N HIS A 38 -1.39 11.38 -17.52
CA HIS A 38 -1.31 12.80 -17.90
C HIS A 38 -1.72 13.78 -16.77
N GLY A 39 -1.40 13.43 -15.51
CA GLY A 39 -1.71 14.25 -14.34
C GLY A 39 -3.16 14.15 -13.84
N GLU A 40 -4.00 13.34 -14.47
CA GLU A 40 -5.38 13.09 -14.03
C GLU A 40 -5.52 11.69 -13.47
N ALA A 41 -6.23 11.55 -12.34
CA ALA A 41 -6.54 10.25 -11.79
C ALA A 41 -7.45 9.49 -12.77
N VAL A 42 -7.06 8.26 -13.12
CA VAL A 42 -7.83 7.39 -14.04
C VAL A 42 -8.36 6.14 -13.35
N ARG A 43 -7.75 5.75 -12.24
CA ARG A 43 -8.11 4.58 -11.44
C ARG A 43 -7.84 4.85 -9.97
N ILE A 44 -8.74 4.37 -9.11
CA ILE A 44 -8.55 4.37 -7.66
C ILE A 44 -8.75 2.94 -7.16
N ASP A 45 -7.81 2.45 -6.37
CA ASP A 45 -7.97 1.21 -5.62
C ASP A 45 -8.14 1.53 -4.14
N TYR A 46 -9.23 1.04 -3.54
CA TYR A 46 -9.46 1.06 -2.10
C TYR A 46 -9.14 -0.31 -1.52
N ILE A 47 -8.14 -0.35 -0.64
CA ILE A 47 -7.67 -1.55 0.04
C ILE A 47 -8.11 -1.48 1.49
N PHE A 48 -8.88 -2.49 1.93
CA PHE A 48 -9.30 -2.60 3.32
C PHE A 48 -8.30 -3.49 4.07
N PRO A 49 -7.53 -2.94 5.04
CA PRO A 49 -6.43 -3.65 5.70
C PRO A 49 -6.85 -4.99 6.33
N GLU A 50 -8.08 -5.07 6.85
CA GLU A 50 -8.64 -6.29 7.45
C GLU A 50 -8.80 -7.46 6.46
N THR A 51 -8.73 -7.20 5.16
CA THR A 51 -8.91 -8.20 4.10
C THR A 51 -7.60 -8.70 3.50
N ILE A 52 -6.48 -8.04 3.84
CA ILE A 52 -5.16 -8.34 3.31
C ILE A 52 -4.51 -9.49 4.09
N ASP A 53 -3.88 -10.41 3.38
CA ASP A 53 -3.04 -11.42 4.02
C ASP A 53 -1.77 -10.72 4.54
N TYR A 54 -1.67 -10.57 5.85
CA TYR A 54 -0.56 -9.83 6.45
C TYR A 54 0.81 -10.51 6.24
N GLU A 55 0.83 -11.84 6.27
CA GLU A 55 2.07 -12.62 6.18
C GLU A 55 2.56 -12.69 4.73
N GLU A 56 1.66 -13.08 3.82
CA GLU A 56 2.00 -13.44 2.43
C GLU A 56 1.43 -12.44 1.41
N GLY A 57 0.48 -11.59 1.79
CA GLY A 57 -0.26 -10.71 0.89
C GLY A 57 0.36 -9.35 0.69
N VAL A 58 1.46 -9.01 1.37
CA VAL A 58 2.22 -7.79 1.11
C VAL A 58 3.65 -8.18 0.75
N TYR A 59 4.02 -8.03 -0.52
CA TYR A 59 5.31 -8.45 -1.03
C TYR A 59 5.75 -7.62 -2.24
N TYR A 60 7.05 -7.62 -2.52
CA TYR A 60 7.61 -7.04 -3.73
C TYR A 60 7.68 -8.08 -4.84
N SER A 61 7.17 -7.74 -6.03
CA SER A 61 7.26 -8.55 -7.23
C SER A 61 8.34 -7.99 -8.16
N THR A 62 9.45 -8.71 -8.28
CA THR A 62 10.55 -8.34 -9.20
C THR A 62 10.11 -8.36 -10.67
N GLU A 63 9.19 -9.26 -11.04
CA GLU A 63 8.67 -9.35 -12.41
C GLU A 63 7.82 -8.12 -12.77
N GLU A 64 7.03 -7.63 -11.83
CA GLU A 64 6.14 -6.48 -12.04
C GLU A 64 6.81 -5.15 -11.67
N ASN A 65 8.01 -5.19 -11.07
CA ASN A 65 8.68 -4.06 -10.43
C ASN A 65 7.70 -3.26 -9.55
N ALA A 66 6.99 -3.99 -8.69
CA ALA A 66 5.83 -3.47 -7.98
C ALA A 66 5.68 -4.05 -6.57
N LEU A 67 5.21 -3.21 -5.66
CA LEU A 67 4.69 -3.63 -4.38
C LEU A 67 3.27 -4.15 -4.57
N VAL A 68 2.99 -5.36 -4.09
CA VAL A 68 1.70 -6.04 -4.25
C VAL A 68 0.97 -6.11 -2.91
N TYR A 69 -0.33 -5.85 -2.95
CA TYR A 69 -1.28 -6.11 -1.88
C TYR A 69 -2.28 -7.15 -2.36
N SER A 70 -2.41 -8.26 -1.63
CA SER A 70 -3.29 -9.38 -1.96
C SER A 70 -4.19 -9.73 -0.78
N CYS A 71 -5.46 -9.95 -1.08
CA CYS A 71 -6.42 -10.44 -0.09
C CYS A 71 -6.08 -11.88 0.32
N TYR A 72 -6.38 -12.26 1.57
CA TYR A 72 -6.27 -13.66 1.97
C TYR A 72 -7.34 -14.50 1.26
N LYS A 73 -7.01 -15.76 0.96
CA LYS A 73 -7.83 -16.65 0.10
C LYS A 73 -9.30 -16.76 0.48
N LYS A 74 -9.63 -16.68 1.78
CA LYS A 74 -11.01 -16.77 2.30
C LYS A 74 -11.80 -15.46 2.17
N ALA A 75 -11.15 -14.30 2.11
CA ALA A 75 -11.81 -13.00 1.91
C ALA A 75 -12.35 -12.86 0.47
N GLY A 76 -11.72 -13.54 -0.49
CA GLY A 76 -12.03 -13.38 -1.90
C GLY A 76 -11.59 -12.01 -2.42
N LYS A 77 -12.30 -11.48 -3.41
CA LYS A 77 -12.01 -10.17 -4.01
C LYS A 77 -12.58 -9.05 -3.12
N GLN A 78 -11.72 -8.29 -2.47
CA GLN A 78 -12.12 -7.23 -1.52
C GLN A 78 -11.46 -5.88 -1.79
N ILE A 79 -10.57 -5.78 -2.78
CA ILE A 79 -10.03 -4.50 -3.23
C ILE A 79 -11.04 -3.88 -4.19
N GLU A 80 -11.61 -2.74 -3.81
CA GLU A 80 -12.51 -1.98 -4.67
C GLU A 80 -11.72 -1.14 -5.65
N ARG A 81 -11.83 -1.46 -6.94
CA ARG A 81 -11.25 -0.67 -8.02
C ARG A 81 -12.30 0.16 -8.72
N GLU A 82 -12.10 1.46 -8.72
CA GLU A 82 -12.88 2.42 -9.47
C GLU A 82 -12.12 2.85 -10.73
N ILE A 83 -12.73 2.70 -11.90
CA ILE A 83 -12.20 3.27 -13.15
C ILE A 83 -12.97 4.57 -13.43
N ILE A 84 -12.32 5.71 -13.19
CA ILE A 84 -12.98 7.03 -13.09
C ILE A 84 -13.76 7.35 -14.36
N LYS A 85 -13.19 7.11 -15.54
CA LYS A 85 -13.82 7.39 -16.83
C LYS A 85 -15.14 6.63 -17.06
N HIS A 86 -15.30 5.45 -16.46
CA HIS A 86 -16.46 4.60 -16.67
C HIS A 86 -17.44 4.63 -15.48
N GLY A 87 -17.04 5.20 -14.34
CA GLY A 87 -17.81 5.19 -13.10
C GLY A 87 -18.08 3.78 -12.54
N SER A 88 -17.40 2.76 -13.07
CA SER A 88 -17.59 1.36 -12.68
C SER A 88 -16.70 1.01 -11.50
N LYS A 89 -17.29 0.32 -10.51
CA LYS A 89 -16.57 -0.29 -9.40
C LYS A 89 -16.53 -1.80 -9.57
N LEU A 90 -15.34 -2.38 -9.45
CA LEU A 90 -15.10 -3.81 -9.57
C LEU A 90 -14.26 -4.29 -8.38
N LEU A 91 -14.49 -5.51 -7.94
CA LEU A 91 -13.71 -6.13 -6.88
C LEU A 91 -12.54 -6.92 -7.47
N TYR A 92 -11.37 -6.77 -6.86
CA TYR A 92 -10.15 -7.51 -7.17
C TYR A 92 -9.59 -8.18 -5.91
N ASP A 93 -8.82 -9.24 -6.13
CA ASP A 93 -8.06 -9.96 -5.10
C ASP A 93 -6.68 -9.34 -4.88
N ARG A 94 -6.17 -8.58 -5.84
CA ARG A 94 -4.87 -7.90 -5.74
C ARG A 94 -4.85 -6.49 -6.31
N SER A 95 -3.99 -5.67 -5.73
CA SER A 95 -3.52 -4.40 -6.27
C SER A 95 -2.00 -4.38 -6.29
N ASN A 96 -1.44 -3.57 -7.17
CA ASN A 96 0.00 -3.45 -7.35
C ASN A 96 0.36 -1.99 -7.60
N ILE A 97 1.40 -1.53 -6.91
CA ILE A 97 1.92 -0.17 -6.97
C ILE A 97 3.30 -0.26 -7.61
N LYS A 98 3.50 0.46 -8.72
CA LYS A 98 4.83 0.53 -9.32
C LYS A 98 5.75 1.31 -8.38
N VAL A 99 6.93 0.75 -8.13
CA VAL A 99 7.93 1.36 -7.25
C VAL A 99 9.28 1.38 -7.92
N ASN A 100 10.11 2.34 -7.55
CA ASN A 100 11.50 2.49 -7.96
C ASN A 100 12.37 2.19 -6.74
N CYS A 101 12.58 0.91 -6.44
CA CYS A 101 13.42 0.46 -5.34
C CYS A 101 14.50 -0.50 -5.85
N GLU A 102 15.63 -0.57 -5.15
CA GLU A 102 16.70 -1.52 -5.44
C GLU A 102 17.20 -2.18 -4.15
N GLY A 103 17.53 -3.46 -4.20
CA GLY A 103 18.11 -4.18 -3.06
C GLY A 103 17.27 -4.05 -1.77
N GLY A 104 17.90 -3.62 -0.69
CA GLY A 104 17.29 -3.49 0.63
C GLY A 104 16.14 -2.47 0.71
N ASP A 105 16.05 -1.53 -0.23
CA ASP A 105 14.95 -0.56 -0.27
C ASP A 105 13.61 -1.25 -0.55
N CYS A 106 13.62 -2.32 -1.35
CA CYS A 106 12.40 -3.08 -1.63
C CYS A 106 11.90 -3.84 -0.38
N ASP A 107 12.82 -4.37 0.43
CA ASP A 107 12.48 -5.02 1.70
C ASP A 107 11.97 -4.01 2.74
N ALA A 108 12.58 -2.82 2.77
CA ALA A 108 12.11 -1.70 3.60
C ALA A 108 10.70 -1.25 3.17
N LEU A 109 10.40 -1.20 1.87
CA LEU A 109 9.05 -0.91 1.36
C LEU A 109 8.01 -1.94 1.75
N VAL A 110 8.34 -3.24 1.67
CA VAL A 110 7.45 -4.31 2.14
C VAL A 110 7.19 -4.14 3.64
N THR A 111 8.24 -3.85 4.41
CA THR A 111 8.15 -3.62 5.86
C THR A 111 7.28 -2.41 6.18
N ALA A 112 7.48 -1.28 5.49
CA ALA A 112 6.65 -0.09 5.63
C ALA A 112 5.18 -0.36 5.29
N SER A 113 4.94 -1.16 4.26
CA SER A 113 3.58 -1.50 3.83
C SER A 113 2.87 -2.40 4.84
N LYS A 114 3.57 -3.40 5.39
CA LYS A 114 3.05 -4.22 6.50
C LYS A 114 2.81 -3.38 7.75
N HIS A 115 3.76 -2.50 8.10
CA HIS A 115 3.61 -1.54 9.18
C HIS A 115 2.35 -0.68 9.03
N LEU A 116 2.08 -0.17 7.82
CA LEU A 116 0.89 0.60 7.54
C LEU A 116 -0.38 -0.22 7.79
N ILE A 117 -0.45 -1.47 7.32
CA ILE A 117 -1.57 -2.39 7.59
C ILE A 117 -1.74 -2.60 9.10
N GLN A 118 -0.64 -2.86 9.82
CA GLN A 118 -0.66 -3.10 11.27
C GLN A 118 -1.25 -1.90 12.03
N LEU A 119 -0.91 -0.67 11.66
CA LEU A 119 -1.46 0.55 12.26
C LEU A 119 -2.98 0.70 12.08
N TYR A 120 -3.62 -0.03 11.17
CA TYR A 120 -5.09 -0.11 11.08
C TYR A 120 -5.68 -1.19 11.96
N LEU A 121 -4.99 -2.32 12.08
CA LEU A 121 -5.49 -3.51 12.77
C LEU A 121 -5.28 -3.43 14.29
N ASP A 122 -4.21 -2.77 14.71
CA ASP A 122 -3.81 -2.63 16.09
C ASP A 122 -3.60 -1.15 16.44
N LYS A 123 -4.39 -0.67 17.40
CA LYS A 123 -4.36 0.73 17.85
C LYS A 123 -3.23 1.03 18.83
N ASP A 124 -2.69 -0.01 19.45
CA ASP A 124 -1.63 0.10 20.46
C ASP A 124 -0.25 -0.22 19.86
N PHE A 125 -0.20 -0.49 18.55
CA PHE A 125 1.04 -0.77 17.85
C PHE A 125 1.86 0.50 17.63
N GLU A 126 3.13 0.44 18.04
CA GLU A 126 4.09 1.52 17.88
C GLU A 126 5.37 0.99 17.22
N ARG A 127 5.89 1.77 16.27
CA ARG A 127 7.25 1.61 15.75
C ARG A 127 8.09 2.79 16.20
N THR A 128 9.31 2.48 16.65
CA THR A 128 10.27 3.44 17.22
C THR A 128 11.61 3.47 16.50
N THR A 129 11.76 2.68 15.42
CA THR A 129 12.93 2.69 14.52
C THR A 129 12.51 3.03 13.08
N PRO A 130 13.34 3.74 12.31
CA PRO A 130 13.03 4.07 10.90
C PRO A 130 13.08 2.82 10.01
N PHE A 131 12.63 2.90 8.76
CA PHE A 131 12.61 1.74 7.85
C PHE A 131 13.98 1.47 7.22
N GLU A 132 14.82 2.50 7.14
CA GLU A 132 16.14 2.53 6.53
C GLU A 132 17.24 1.85 7.39
N GLU A 133 16.94 1.56 8.67
CA GLU A 133 17.89 0.97 9.64
C GLU A 133 17.67 -0.54 9.89
N ASN A 134 16.91 -1.23 9.02
CA ASN A 134 16.69 -2.68 9.15
C ASN A 134 17.86 -3.50 8.61
#